data_AF-A0A1Y0MD94-F1
#
_entry.id   AF-A0A1Y0MD94-F1
#
_cell.length_a   1.000
_cell.length_b   1.000
_cell.length_c   1.000
_cell.angle_alpha   90.00
_cell.angle_beta   90.00
_cell.angle_gamma   90.00
#
_symmetry.space_group_name_H-M   'P 1'
#
loop_
_entity.id
_entity.type
_entity.pdbx_description
1 polymer ?
#
loop_
_entity_poly.entity_id
_entity_poly.type
_entity_poly.pdbx_seq_one_letter_code
_entity_poly.pdbx_strand_id
1 'polypeptide(L)' 'MEKVLTFLLGALLIALGIIWYNYERKKFVAQRKNEDYMRMSFTIEFILGAFILFAIGIKLIYDSF' A
#
# COMPACT_ATOMS: atom_id res chain seq x y z
N MET A 1 5.68 24.72 9.13
CA MET A 1 5.77 24.20 7.73
C MET A 1 6.15 22.73 7.71
N GLU A 2 7.24 22.34 8.37
CA GLU A 2 7.73 20.96 8.41
C GLU A 2 6.69 19.96 8.91
N LYS A 3 6.06 20.18 10.08
CA LYS A 3 4.99 19.31 10.61
C LYS A 3 3.83 19.10 9.62
N VAL A 4 3.37 20.17 8.97
CA VAL A 4 2.29 20.12 7.96
C VAL A 4 2.71 19.30 6.75
N LEU A 5 3.96 19.47 6.28
CA LEU A 5 4.50 18.69 5.18
C LEU A 5 4.63 17.20 5.55
N THR A 6 5.11 16.89 6.75
CA THR A 6 5.21 15.51 7.27
C THR A 6 3.85 14.83 7.34
N PHE A 7 2.82 15.54 7.81
CA PHE A 7 1.44 15.05 7.81
C PHE A 7 0.94 14.76 6.39
N LEU A 8 1.14 15.69 5.45
CA LEU A 8 0.72 15.53 4.05
C LEU A 8 1.44 14.36 3.37
N LEU A 9 2.73 14.17 3.64
CA LEU A 9 3.50 13.03 3.15
C LEU A 9 2.97 11.71 3.71
N GLY A 10 2.65 11.66 5.00
CA GLY A 10 2.05 10.48 5.61
C GLY A 10 0.69 10.13 5.01
N ALA A 11 -0.18 11.12 4.82
CA ALA A 11 -1.48 10.94 4.18
C ALA A 11 -1.34 10.48 2.71
N LEU A 12 -0.37 11.02 1.97
CA LEU A 12 -0.07 10.63 0.59
C LEU A 12 0.38 9.16 0.52
N LEU A 13 1.25 8.72 1.42
CA LEU A 13 1.72 7.32 1.45
C LEU A 13 0.59 6.33 1.74
N ILE A 14 -0.35 6.69 2.63
CA ILE A 14 -1.55 5.89 2.88
C ILE A 14 -2.42 5.83 1.61
N ALA A 15 -2.67 6.97 0.96
CA ALA A 15 -3.46 7.01 -0.27
C ALA A 15 -2.84 6.16 -1.39
N LEU A 16 -1.52 6.25 -1.58
CA LEU A 16 -0.78 5.43 -2.53
C LEU A 16 -0.87 3.94 -2.19
N GLY A 17 -0.75 3.58 -0.91
CA GLY A 17 -0.95 2.21 -0.43
C GLY A 17 -2.34 1.66 -0.78
N ILE A 18 -3.40 2.46 -0.61
CA ILE A 18 -4.78 2.08 -0.96
C ILE A 18 -4.95 1.92 -2.48
N ILE A 19 -4.44 2.87 -3.27
CA ILE A 19 -4.53 2.80 -4.74
C ILE A 19 -3.82 1.54 -5.24
N TRP A 20 -2.61 1.29 -4.74
CA TRP A 20 -1.82 0.13 -5.13
C TRP A 20 -2.49 -1.18 -4.70
N TYR A 21 -3.00 -1.27 -3.47
CA TYR A 21 -3.82 -2.39 -2.98
C TYR A 21 -4.96 -2.73 -3.93
N ASN A 22 -5.71 -1.71 -4.35
CA ASN A 22 -6.83 -1.89 -5.27
C ASN A 22 -6.40 -2.30 -6.69
N TYR A 23 -5.29 -1.77 -7.19
CA TYR A 23 -4.74 -2.15 -8.49
C TYR A 23 -4.37 -3.63 -8.54
N GLU A 24 -3.58 -4.11 -7.58
CA GLU A 24 -3.17 -5.53 -7.55
C GLU A 24 -4.36 -6.45 -7.25
N ARG A 25 -5.32 -6.03 -6.41
CA ARG A 25 -6.55 -6.79 -6.19
C ARG A 25 -7.32 -7.01 -7.50
N LYS A 26 -7.49 -5.96 -8.32
CA LYS A 26 -8.16 -6.06 -9.61
C LYS A 26 -7.40 -6.97 -10.58
N LYS A 27 -6.07 -6.84 -10.63
CA LYS A 27 -5.20 -7.69 -11.43
C LYS A 27 -5.28 -9.16 -11.01
N PHE A 28 -5.27 -9.44 -9.71
CA PHE A 28 -5.45 -10.77 -9.15
C PHE A 28 -6.81 -11.37 -9.54
N VAL A 29 -7.91 -10.62 -9.38
CA VAL A 29 -9.26 -11.09 -9.75
C VAL A 29 -9.38 -11.36 -11.25
N ALA A 30 -8.76 -10.52 -12.09
CA ALA A 30 -8.73 -10.71 -13.53
C ALA A 30 -7.92 -11.96 -13.94
N GLN A 31 -6.78 -12.20 -13.29
CA GLN A 31 -5.92 -13.36 -13.56
C GLN A 31 -6.50 -14.68 -13.04
N ARG A 32 -7.29 -14.65 -11.95
CA ARG A 32 -7.96 -15.83 -11.39
C ARG A 32 -8.95 -16.50 -12.35
N LYS A 33 -9.43 -15.78 -13.36
CA LYS A 33 -10.31 -16.31 -14.41
C LYS A 33 -9.58 -17.09 -15.52
N ASN A 34 -8.25 -17.00 -15.61
CA ASN A 34 -7.46 -17.60 -16.70
C ASN A 34 -6.64 -18.84 -16.28
N GLU A 35 -7.05 -19.50 -15.19
CA GLU A 35 -6.50 -20.75 -14.67
C GLU A 35 -5.03 -20.69 -14.17
N ASP A 36 -4.89 -21.23 -12.96
CA ASP A 36 -3.67 -21.71 -12.30
C ASP A 36 -2.45 -20.78 -12.15
N TYR A 37 -1.94 -20.79 -10.91
CA TYR A 37 -0.50 -20.75 -10.63
C TYR A 37 0.29 -19.43 -10.57
N MET A 38 -0.30 -18.24 -10.68
CA MET A 38 0.48 -17.01 -10.41
C MET A 38 0.56 -16.64 -8.92
N ARG A 39 1.51 -17.33 -8.27
CA ARG A 39 2.41 -16.88 -7.19
C ARG A 39 1.75 -16.43 -5.88
N MET A 40 1.59 -17.38 -4.97
CA MET A 40 1.43 -17.14 -3.54
C MET A 40 2.55 -16.23 -2.97
N SER A 41 3.77 -16.28 -3.54
CA SER A 41 4.86 -15.32 -3.23
C SER A 41 4.55 -13.88 -3.65
N PHE A 42 3.89 -13.65 -4.79
CA PHE A 42 3.53 -12.31 -5.25
C PHE A 42 2.50 -11.67 -4.31
N THR A 43 1.61 -12.47 -3.71
CA THR A 43 0.62 -11.98 -2.74
C THR A 43 1.24 -11.58 -1.40
N ILE A 44 2.26 -12.31 -0.92
CA ILE A 44 2.89 -12.05 0.39
C ILE A 44 3.81 -10.83 0.33
N GLU A 45 4.70 -10.75 -0.68
CA GLU A 45 5.56 -9.59 -0.88
C GLU A 45 4.73 -8.31 -1.06
N PHE A 46 3.58 -8.43 -1.72
CA PHE A 46 2.66 -7.33 -1.91
C PHE A 46 1.98 -6.85 -0.63
N ILE A 47 1.44 -7.77 0.18
CA ILE A 47 0.82 -7.44 1.46
C ILE A 47 1.85 -6.79 2.39
N LEU A 48 3.08 -7.31 2.41
CA LEU A 48 4.19 -6.72 3.17
C LEU A 48 4.53 -5.31 2.68
N GLY A 49 4.61 -5.09 1.37
CA GLY A 49 4.88 -3.77 0.80
C GLY A 49 3.82 -2.72 1.16
N ALA A 50 2.53 -3.09 1.06
CA ALA A 50 1.44 -2.22 1.48
C ALA A 50 1.48 -1.94 3.00
N PHE A 51 1.77 -2.96 3.80
CA PHE A 51 1.87 -2.82 5.27
C PHE A 51 3.00 -1.88 5.68
N ILE A 52 4.16 -1.96 5.03
CA ILE A 52 5.29 -1.06 5.26
C ILE A 52 4.93 0.39 4.90
N LEU A 53 4.29 0.61 3.74
CA LEU A 53 3.84 1.95 3.33
C LEU A 53 2.84 2.56 4.31
N PHE A 54 1.89 1.76 4.81
CA PHE A 54 0.97 2.20 5.85
C PHE A 54 1.68 2.50 7.17
N ALA A 55 2.62 1.65 7.60
CA ALA A 55 3.36 1.87 8.84
C ALA A 55 4.20 3.17 8.78
N ILE A 56 4.87 3.43 7.66
CA ILE A 56 5.61 4.68 7.44
C ILE A 56 4.65 5.86 7.42
N GLY A 57 3.53 5.78 6.70
CA GLY A 57 2.54 6.84 6.62
C GLY A 57 1.94 7.20 7.99
N ILE A 58 1.57 6.18 8.78
CA ILE A 58 1.04 6.36 10.15
C ILE A 58 2.10 6.98 11.05
N LYS A 59 3.36 6.53 10.97
CA LYS A 59 4.46 7.11 11.75
C LYS A 59 4.66 8.59 11.42
N LEU A 60 4.69 8.96 10.13
CA LEU A 60 4.84 10.36 9.71
C LEU A 60 3.66 11.23 10.18
N ILE A 61 2.44 10.69 10.17
CA ILE A 61 1.28 11.39 10.73
C ILE A 61 1.47 11.57 12.24
N TYR A 62 1.86 10.54 12.97
CA TYR A 62 2.08 10.63 14.43
C TYR A 62 3.18 11.64 14.79
N ASP A 63 4.32 11.60 14.10
CA ASP A 63 5.46 12.50 14.31
C ASP A 63 5.15 13.97 13.93
N SER A 64 4.02 14.21 13.24
CA SER A 64 3.58 15.55 12.85
C SER A 64 2.82 16.32 13.93
N PHE A 65 2.39 15.65 15.01
CA PHE A 65 1.72 16.26 16.16
C PHE A 65 2.76 16.59 17.25
#